data_AF-A0A660L1I7-F1
#
_entry.id   AF-A0A660L1I7-F1
#
_cell.length_a   1.000
_cell.length_b   1.000
_cell.length_c   1.000
_cell.angle_alpha   90.00
_cell.angle_beta   90.00
_cell.angle_gamma   90.00
#
_symmetry.space_group_name_H-M   'P 1'
#
loop_
_entity.id
_entity.type
_entity.pdbx_description
1 polymer ?
#
loop_
_entity_poly.entity_id
_entity_poly.type
_entity_poly.pdbx_seq_one_letter_code
_entity_poly.pdbx_strand_id
1 'polypeptide(L)' 'MGDGAADDAKGRAKEAAGALTGDDDLKREGKVDQATGTVKDKVGDASDKLKDAVNRD' A
#
# COMPACT_ATOMS: atom_id res chain seq x y z
N MET A 1 13.37 2.04 5.65
CA MET A 1 12.76 2.88 4.59
C MET A 1 13.23 2.33 3.25
N GLY A 2 12.57 1.32 2.71
CA GLY A 2 12.99 0.69 1.45
C GLY A 2 11.84 -0.05 0.77
N ASP A 3 11.04 -0.78 1.55
CA ASP A 3 9.95 -1.61 1.02
C ASP A 3 8.75 -0.77 0.53
N GLY A 4 8.21 0.14 1.34
CA GLY A 4 6.99 0.87 0.96
C GLY A 4 7.10 1.71 -0.32
N ALA A 5 8.25 2.33 -0.59
CA ALA A 5 8.45 3.11 -1.81
C ALA A 5 8.64 2.23 -3.06
N ALA A 6 9.25 1.05 -2.90
CA ALA A 6 9.42 0.08 -3.98
C ALA A 6 8.10 -0.60 -4.33
N ASP A 7 7.28 -0.94 -3.34
CA ASP A 7 5.94 -1.50 -3.53
C ASP A 7 4.98 -0.49 -4.19
N ASP A 8 5.02 0.80 -3.81
CA ASP A 8 4.20 1.83 -4.46
C ASP A 8 4.59 2.01 -5.94
N ALA A 9 5.90 2.06 -6.22
CA ALA A 9 6.41 2.16 -7.59
C ALA A 9 6.02 0.93 -8.44
N LYS A 10 6.09 -0.28 -7.85
CA LYS A 10 5.69 -1.53 -8.50
C LYS A 10 4.18 -1.57 -8.78
N GLY A 11 3.35 -1.09 -7.85
CA GLY A 11 1.90 -0.98 -8.02
C GLY A 11 1.54 -0.05 -9.18
N ARG A 12 2.16 1.12 -9.26
CA ARG A 12 1.95 2.06 -10.37
C ARG A 12 2.44 1.50 -11.71
N ALA A 13 3.56 0.78 -11.71
CA ALA A 13 4.06 0.12 -12.91
C ALA A 13 3.10 -0.97 -13.41
N LYS A 14 2.54 -1.80 -12.52
CA LYS A 14 1.51 -2.80 -12.87
C LYS A 14 0.22 -2.14 -13.38
N GLU A 15 -0.22 -1.05 -12.77
CA GLU A 15 -1.42 -0.33 -13.22
C GLU A 15 -1.23 0.25 -14.62
N ALA A 16 -0.08 0.90 -14.85
CA ALA A 16 0.26 1.45 -16.16
C ALA A 16 0.41 0.35 -17.21
N ALA A 17 1.11 -0.74 -16.90
CA ALA A 17 1.28 -1.88 -17.80
C ALA A 17 -0.06 -2.54 -18.14
N GLY A 18 -0.93 -2.78 -17.15
CA GLY A 18 -2.27 -3.32 -17.33
C GLY A 18 -3.16 -2.42 -18.20
N ALA A 19 -3.10 -1.10 -17.98
CA ALA A 19 -3.81 -0.14 -18.82
C ALA A 19 -3.29 -0.10 -20.27
N LEU A 20 -1.98 -0.29 -20.47
CA LEU A 20 -1.32 -0.31 -21.78
C LEU A 20 -1.60 -1.61 -22.57
N THR A 21 -1.59 -2.76 -21.90
CA THR A 21 -1.79 -4.07 -22.54
C THR A 21 -3.26 -4.51 -22.57
N GLY A 22 -4.14 -3.82 -21.85
CA GLY A 22 -5.54 -4.19 -21.71
C GLY A 22 -5.79 -5.33 -20.71
N ASP A 23 -4.81 -5.67 -19.87
CA ASP A 23 -4.97 -6.66 -18.80
C ASP A 23 -5.64 -6.02 -17.58
N ASP A 24 -6.93 -6.30 -17.43
CA ASP A 24 -7.72 -5.89 -16.27
C ASP A 24 -7.17 -6.49 -14.96
N ASP A 25 -6.54 -7.67 -14.99
CA ASP A 25 -5.91 -8.30 -13.82
C ASP A 25 -4.72 -7.47 -13.31
N LEU A 26 -3.79 -7.07 -14.18
CA LEU A 26 -2.63 -6.24 -13.81
C LEU A 26 -3.05 -4.88 -13.25
N LYS A 27 -4.07 -4.27 -13.85
CA LYS A 27 -4.64 -3.00 -13.39
C LYS A 27 -5.29 -3.14 -12.02
N ARG A 28 -6.08 -4.21 -11.83
CA ARG A 28 -6.79 -4.46 -10.58
C ARG A 28 -5.83 -4.83 -9.45
N GLU A 29 -4.79 -5.60 -9.75
CA GLU A 29 -3.75 -5.98 -8.78
C GLU A 29 -2.97 -4.77 -8.29
N GLY A 30 -2.50 -3.89 -9.18
CA GLY A 30 -1.81 -2.64 -8.79
C GLY A 30 -2.68 -1.72 -7.92
N LYS A 31 -3.98 -1.65 -8.19
CA LYS A 31 -4.94 -0.84 -7.42
C LYS A 31 -5.25 -1.43 -6.03
N VAL A 32 -5.32 -2.77 -5.94
CA VAL A 32 -5.52 -3.50 -4.67
C VAL A 32 -4.28 -3.41 -3.78
N ASP A 33 -3.08 -3.49 -4.36
CA ASP A 33 -1.82 -3.30 -3.64
C ASP A 33 -1.74 -1.90 -3.01
N GLN A 34 -2.04 -0.84 -3.77
CA GLN A 34 -2.07 0.53 -3.22
C GLN A 34 -3.12 0.72 -2.12
N ALA A 35 -4.32 0.16 -2.30
CA ALA A 35 -5.37 0.25 -1.31
C ALA A 35 -4.98 -0.48 -0.02
N THR A 36 -4.41 -1.68 -0.15
CA THR A 36 -3.92 -2.48 0.98
C THR A 36 -2.77 -1.80 1.70
N GLY A 37 -1.80 -1.26 0.97
CA GLY A 37 -0.68 -0.49 1.54
C GLY A 37 -1.18 0.71 2.35
N THR A 38 -2.03 1.55 1.75
CA THR A 38 -2.58 2.74 2.43
C THR A 38 -3.37 2.39 3.69
N VAL A 39 -4.15 1.31 3.66
CA VAL A 39 -4.92 0.85 4.83
C VAL A 39 -3.99 0.31 5.91
N LYS A 40 -2.96 -0.46 5.53
CA LYS A 40 -2.00 -1.05 6.46
C LYS A 40 -1.13 0.02 7.12
N ASP A 41 -0.71 1.05 6.39
CA ASP A 41 -0.02 2.22 6.93
C ASP A 41 -0.92 2.96 7.93
N LYS A 42 -2.17 3.28 7.57
CA LYS A 42 -3.08 3.99 8.48
C LYS A 42 -3.42 3.20 9.74
N VAL A 43 -3.64 1.90 9.62
CA VAL A 43 -3.91 1.02 10.76
C VAL A 43 -2.67 0.86 11.62
N GLY A 44 -1.49 0.75 11.00
CA GLY A 44 -0.19 0.75 11.68
C GLY A 44 0.00 2.01 12.51
N ASP A 45 -0.10 3.18 11.89
CA ASP A 45 0.04 4.49 12.54
C ASP A 45 -0.96 4.68 13.70
N ALA A 46 -2.22 4.28 13.51
CA ALA A 46 -3.23 4.36 14.55
C ALA A 46 -2.94 3.40 15.72
N SER A 47 -2.50 2.17 15.42
CA SER A 47 -2.15 1.18 16.44
C SER A 47 -0.90 1.57 17.22
N ASP A 48 0.10 2.16 16.56
CA ASP A 48 1.32 2.65 17.18
C ASP A 48 1.02 3.81 18.13
N LYS A 49 0.21 4.79 17.70
CA LYS A 49 -0.23 5.90 18.57
C LYS A 49 -1.03 5.42 19.78
N LEU A 50 -1.88 4.41 19.61
CA LEU A 50 -2.65 3.82 20.70
C LEU A 50 -1.73 3.07 21.68
N LYS A 51 -0.76 2.30 21.18
CA LYS A 51 0.24 1.61 22.00
C LYS A 51 1.12 2.57 22.79
N ASP A 52 1.52 3.70 22.18
CA ASP A 52 2.34 4.73 22.81
C ASP A 52 1.55 5.45 23.93
N ALA A 53 0.25 5.71 23.70
CA ALA A 53 -0.64 6.28 24.71
C ALA A 53 -0.94 5.33 25.88
N VAL A 54 -1.03 4.02 25.61
CA VAL A 54 -1.34 2.99 26.62
C VAL A 54 -0.11 2.52 27.41
N ASN A 55 1.10 2.56 26.83
CA ASN A 55 2.35 2.21 27.54
C ASN A 55 2.95 3.38 28.35
N ARG A 56 2.23 4.48 28.55
CA ARG A 56 2.72 5.64 29.31
C ARG A 56 2.53 5.49 30.83
N ASP A 57 2.83 4.31 31.37
CA ASP A 57 2.85 4.03 32.82
C ASP A 57 4.22 3.49 33.25
#